data_AF-A0A2N3X0F3-F1
#
_entry.id   AF-A0A2N3X0F3-F1
#
_cell.length_a   1.000
_cell.length_b   1.000
_cell.length_c   1.000
_cell.angle_alpha   90.00
_cell.angle_beta   90.00
_cell.angle_gamma   90.00
#
_symmetry.space_group_name_H-M   'P 1'
#
loop_
_entity.id
_entity.type
_entity.pdbx_description
1 polymer ?
#
loop_
_entity_poly.entity_id
_entity_poly.type
_entity_poly.pdbx_seq_one_letter_code
_entity_poly.pdbx_strand_id
1 'polypeptide(L)' 'MTTATAPRVWLAATPADRPVVRDQMGRRWQPENHADSYRTADGRHHADWRELHTLFDLVEVPR' A
#
# COMPACT_ATOMS: atom_id res chain seq x y z
N MET A 1 27.56 6.17 -10.89
CA MET A 1 26.86 5.40 -9.84
C MET A 1 25.46 5.09 -10.35
N THR A 2 25.29 3.94 -11.00
CA THR A 2 23.96 3.44 -11.35
C THR A 2 23.43 2.73 -10.11
N THR A 3 22.63 3.43 -9.30
CA THR A 3 21.79 2.75 -8.32
C THR A 3 20.91 1.80 -9.09
N ALA A 4 21.23 0.50 -9.04
CA ALA A 4 20.37 -0.53 -9.57
C ALA A 4 19.02 -0.36 -8.89
N THR A 5 18.04 0.17 -9.63
CA THR A 5 16.65 0.19 -9.22
C THR A 5 16.24 -1.26 -9.14
N ALA A 6 16.37 -1.84 -7.94
CA ALA A 6 15.88 -3.19 -7.66
C ALA A 6 14.46 -3.28 -8.24
N PRO A 7 14.10 -4.40 -8.88
CA PRO A 7 12.79 -4.55 -9.49
C PRO A 7 11.75 -4.24 -8.40
N ARG A 8 10.98 -3.16 -8.60
CA ARG A 8 9.81 -2.86 -7.76
C ARG A 8 8.85 -3.99 -8.03
N VAL A 9 8.82 -4.99 -7.15
CA VAL A 9 7.90 -6.12 -7.27
C VAL A 9 6.51 -5.59 -6.96
N TRP A 10 5.73 -5.36 -8.01
CA TRP A 10 4.30 -5.09 -7.93
C TRP A 10 3.60 -6.43 -7.83
N LEU A 11 3.44 -6.93 -6.62
CA LEU A 11 2.46 -7.99 -6.38
C LEU A 11 1.09 -7.32 -6.47
N ALA A 12 0.35 -7.68 -7.53
CA ALA A 12 -0.95 -7.09 -7.85
C ALA A 12 -2.04 -7.76 -7.00
N ALA A 13 -2.10 -7.42 -5.72
CA ALA A 13 -3.24 -7.81 -4.89
C ALA A 13 -4.53 -7.17 -5.39
N THR A 14 -5.61 -7.94 -5.28
CA THR A 14 -6.94 -7.40 -5.53
C THR A 14 -7.47 -6.72 -4.26
N PRO A 15 -8.37 -5.72 -4.35
CA PRO A 15 -8.99 -5.10 -3.17
C PRO A 15 -9.65 -6.11 -2.23
N ALA A 16 -10.06 -7.28 -2.75
CA ALA A 16 -10.68 -8.35 -1.97
C ALA A 16 -9.72 -8.98 -0.96
N ASP A 17 -8.43 -9.05 -1.29
CA ASP A 17 -7.40 -9.64 -0.43
C ASP A 17 -7.00 -8.72 0.72
N ARG A 18 -7.37 -7.43 0.64
CA ARG A 18 -7.12 -6.40 1.65
C ARG A 18 -5.70 -6.54 2.26
N PRO A 19 -4.64 -6.51 1.44
CA PRO A 19 -3.29 -6.68 1.95
C PRO A 19 -2.86 -5.48 2.79
N VAL A 20 -1.86 -5.66 3.65
CA VAL A 20 -1.17 -4.50 4.23
C VAL A 20 -0.25 -3.91 3.16
N VAL A 21 -0.31 -2.60 2.97
CA VAL A 21 0.45 -1.90 1.93
C VAL A 21 1.52 -1.00 2.52
N ARG A 22 2.67 -0.88 1.86
CA ARG A 22 3.66 0.17 2.15
C ARG A 22 3.70 1.20 1.05
N ASP A 23 3.64 2.47 1.44
CA ASP A 23 3.91 3.57 0.52
C ASP A 23 5.42 3.80 0.31
N GLN A 24 5.74 4.64 -0.68
CA GLN A 24 7.11 5.06 -0.99
C GLN A 24 7.84 5.80 0.14
N MET A 25 7.11 6.30 1.14
CA MET A 25 7.65 6.95 2.34
C MET A 25 7.85 5.95 3.49
N GLY A 26 7.57 4.66 3.25
CA GLY A 26 7.69 3.59 4.22
C GLY A 26 6.52 3.47 5.21
N ARG A 27 5.45 4.26 5.05
CA ARG A 27 4.26 4.19 5.91
C ARG A 27 3.47 2.93 5.57
N ARG A 28 3.00 2.26 6.62
CA ARG A 28 2.15 1.07 6.50
C ARG A 28 0.69 1.47 6.55
N TRP A 29 -0.05 1.04 5.53
CA TRP A 29 -1.47 1.19 5.35
C TRP A 29 -2.14 -0.14 5.66
N GLN A 30 -3.05 -0.12 6.62
CA GLN A 30 -3.82 -1.28 7.04
C GLN A 30 -5.24 -1.14 6.52
N PRO A 31 -5.82 -2.22 5.97
CA PRO A 31 -7.22 -2.20 5.55
C PRO A 31 -8.13 -2.00 6.77
N GLU A 32 -9.20 -1.25 6.59
CA GLU A 32 -10.27 -1.17 7.58
C GLU A 32 -11.28 -2.30 7.36
N ASN A 33 -11.77 -2.91 8.45
CA ASN A 33 -12.51 -4.18 8.41
C ASN A 33 -13.81 -4.14 7.57
N HIS A 34 -14.35 -2.96 7.26
CA HIS A 34 -15.68 -2.81 6.65
C HIS A 34 -15.74 -1.87 5.44
N ALA A 35 -14.61 -1.36 4.98
CA ALA A 35 -14.56 -0.42 3.87
C ALA A 35 -13.38 -0.72 2.95
N ASP A 36 -13.46 -0.26 1.70
CA ASP A 36 -12.32 -0.21 0.77
C ASP A 36 -11.29 0.87 1.16
N SER A 37 -11.33 1.30 2.42
CA SER A 37 -10.45 2.28 3.02
C SER A 37 -9.30 1.63 3.77
N TYR A 38 -8.20 2.35 3.74
CA TYR A 38 -6.96 2.05 4.39
C TYR A 38 -6.63 3.17 5.35
N ARG A 39 -6.05 2.80 6.48
CA ARG A 39 -5.53 3.74 7.47
C ARG A 39 -4.06 3.51 7.74
N THR A 40 -3.35 4.58 8.03
CA THR A 40 -1.99 4.47 8.56
C THR A 40 -2.02 4.01 10.02
N ALA A 41 -0.89 3.44 10.49
CA ALA A 41 -0.76 2.97 11.87
C ALA A 41 -0.95 4.08 12.92
N ASP A 42 -0.60 5.32 12.60
CA ASP A 42 -0.83 6.50 13.44
C ASP A 42 -2.30 6.98 13.42
N GLY A 43 -3.15 6.39 12.55
CA GLY A 43 -4.57 6.73 12.43
C GLY A 43 -4.86 8.13 11.91
N ARG A 44 -3.85 8.85 11.41
CA ARG A 44 -4.00 10.23 10.92
C ARG A 44 -4.36 10.32 9.45
N HIS A 45 -4.01 9.29 8.68
CA HIS A 45 -4.25 9.26 7.25
C HIS A 45 -5.23 8.15 6.91
N HIS A 46 -6.21 8.49 6.09
CA HIS A 46 -7.16 7.59 5.49
C HIS A 46 -7.11 7.80 3.97
N ALA A 47 -7.15 6.70 3.23
CA ALA A 47 -7.20 6.70 1.77
C ALA A 47 -7.90 5.43 1.31
N ASP A 48 -8.58 5.47 0.17
CA ASP A 48 -9.11 4.24 -0.44
C ASP A 48 -8.06 3.50 -1.28
N TRP A 49 -8.36 2.27 -1.69
CA TRP A 49 -7.46 1.48 -2.55
C TRP A 49 -7.08 2.19 -3.85
N ARG A 50 -8.02 2.89 -4.50
CA ARG A 50 -7.78 3.58 -5.78
C ARG A 50 -6.86 4.79 -5.58
N GLU A 51 -7.05 5.53 -4.51
CA GLU A 51 -6.19 6.64 -4.10
C GLU A 51 -4.78 6.13 -3.80
N LEU A 52 -4.65 5.07 -3.01
CA LEU A 52 -3.35 4.47 -2.73
C LEU A 52 -2.65 4.01 -4.00
N HIS A 53 -3.36 3.33 -4.90
CA HIS A 53 -2.82 2.79 -6.15
C HIS A 53 -2.48 3.90 -7.18
N THR A 54 -3.06 5.09 -7.02
CA THR A 54 -2.74 6.25 -7.86
C THR A 54 -1.60 7.08 -7.29
N LEU A 55 -1.56 7.24 -5.96
CA LEU A 55 -0.62 8.14 -5.27
C LEU A 55 0.74 7.49 -4.99
N PHE A 56 0.80 6.16 -4.91
CA PHE A 56 2.01 5.46 -4.48
C PHE A 56 2.32 4.28 -5.39
N ASP A 57 3.61 4.04 -5.60
CA ASP A 57 4.10 2.74 -6.04
C ASP A 57 3.96 1.75 -4.88
N LEU A 58 2.77 1.18 -4.72
CA LEU A 58 2.42 0.30 -3.62
C LEU A 58 3.19 -1.02 -3.70
N VAL A 59 3.80 -1.44 -2.58
CA VAL A 59 4.35 -2.79 -2.42
C VAL A 59 3.41 -3.58 -1.51
N GLU A 60 2.84 -4.66 -2.05
CA GLU A 60 2.09 -5.65 -1.28
C GLU A 60 3.03 -6.38 -0.33
N VAL A 61 2.65 -6.45 0.96
CA VAL A 61 3.36 -7.27 1.94
C VAL A 61 2.60 -8.57 2.10
N PRO A 62 3.15 -9.73 1.69
CA PRO A 62 2.53 -11.02 1.94
C PRO A 62 2.39 -11.23 3.44
N ARG A 63 1.24 -11.78 3.84
CA ARG A 63 0.87 -11.99 5.24
C ARG A 63 1.47 -13.27 5.81
#